data_AF-A0A958IXX7-F1
#
_entry.id   AF-A0A958IXX7-F1
#
_cell.length_a   1.000
_cell.length_b   1.000
_cell.length_c   1.000
_cell.angle_alpha   90.00
_cell.angle_beta   90.00
_cell.angle_gamma   90.00
#
_symmetry.space_group_name_H-M   'P 1'
#
loop_
_entity.id
_entity.type
_entity.pdbx_description
1 polymer ?
#
loop_
_entity_poly.entity_id
_entity_poly.type
_entity_poly.pdbx_seq_one_letter_code
_entity_poly.pdbx_strand_id
1 'polypeptide(L)'
;MSTVKIRPKPVVIPELCKGCGRCIDACPKHCFHYGTDINPLSGLIPVEVDLDICNGCGLCFEACPEPFGMQQMFDSQKGYENGEVYKPATNHREMLKPHTIPDERIPLPEMPPLFIKGTYAAAIGALMAGCRHFYGYPITPSTEGAELMAKLLPKMDGVFVQAVSEVATVNMMYGCGGAGLPCMTFTSSPGFSLMLEGISYMIGAEVPGVFVNIM
;
A
#
# COMPACT_ATOMS: atom_id res chain seq x y z
N MET A 1 -18.87 -40.34 20.23
CA MET A 1 -19.42 -39.66 19.04
C MET A 1 -18.40 -38.61 18.61
N SER A 2 -17.78 -38.77 17.44
CA SER A 2 -16.85 -37.77 16.92
C SER A 2 -17.63 -36.50 16.62
N THR A 3 -17.23 -35.40 17.24
CA THR A 3 -17.74 -34.06 16.91
C THR A 3 -17.22 -33.70 15.52
N VAL A 4 -18.03 -33.93 14.48
CA VAL A 4 -17.74 -33.50 13.12
C VAL A 4 -17.66 -31.97 13.14
N LYS A 5 -16.46 -31.43 12.93
CA LYS A 5 -16.22 -29.99 12.89
C LYS A 5 -16.83 -29.44 11.58
N ILE A 6 -17.96 -28.76 11.68
CA ILE A 6 -18.63 -28.10 10.55
C ILE A 6 -17.66 -27.05 10.01
N ARG A 7 -17.39 -27.10 8.70
CA ARG A 7 -16.52 -26.14 8.03
C ARG A 7 -17.35 -24.96 7.53
N PRO A 8 -16.96 -23.70 7.81
CA PRO A 8 -17.70 -22.54 7.35
C PRO A 8 -17.67 -22.47 5.82
N LYS A 9 -18.84 -22.29 5.21
CA LYS A 9 -18.97 -22.11 3.75
C LYS A 9 -18.74 -20.65 3.36
N PRO A 10 -18.28 -20.37 2.13
CA PRO A 10 -18.01 -19.01 1.67
C PRO A 10 -19.30 -18.23 1.37
N VAL A 11 -19.23 -16.91 1.56
CA VAL A 11 -20.22 -15.91 1.15
C VAL A 11 -19.51 -14.89 0.29
N VAL A 12 -20.11 -14.57 -0.85
CA VAL A 12 -19.65 -13.46 -1.68
C VAL A 12 -20.45 -12.22 -1.30
N ILE A 13 -19.76 -11.11 -1.04
CA ILE A 13 -20.40 -9.79 -0.88
C ILE A 13 -20.34 -9.08 -2.23
N PRO A 14 -21.46 -8.96 -2.96
CA PRO A 14 -21.47 -8.43 -4.33
C PRO A 14 -20.87 -7.02 -4.46
N GLU A 15 -21.06 -6.17 -3.44
CA GLU A 15 -20.59 -4.79 -3.42
C GLU A 15 -19.06 -4.68 -3.31
N LEU A 16 -18.43 -5.70 -2.74
CA LEU A 16 -16.98 -5.75 -2.52
C LEU A 16 -16.30 -6.69 -3.51
N CYS A 17 -17.05 -7.52 -4.23
CA CYS A 17 -16.51 -8.42 -5.23
C CYS A 17 -15.86 -7.67 -6.39
N LYS A 18 -14.58 -7.97 -6.69
CA LYS A 18 -13.84 -7.40 -7.82
C LYS A 18 -14.03 -8.15 -9.15
N GLY A 19 -14.86 -9.19 -9.19
CA GLY A 19 -15.12 -9.94 -10.43
C GLY A 19 -13.88 -10.56 -11.09
N CYS A 20 -12.79 -10.80 -10.35
CA CYS A 20 -11.49 -11.20 -10.90
C CYS A 20 -11.36 -12.70 -11.25
N GLY A 21 -12.35 -13.53 -10.90
CA GLY A 21 -12.35 -14.97 -11.23
C GLY A 21 -11.42 -15.86 -10.41
N ARG A 22 -10.52 -15.34 -9.57
CA ARG A 22 -9.54 -16.18 -8.83
C ARG A 22 -10.16 -17.28 -7.97
N CYS A 23 -11.34 -17.05 -7.41
CA CYS A 23 -12.07 -18.05 -6.64
C CYS A 23 -12.65 -19.20 -7.50
N ILE A 24 -12.94 -18.93 -8.78
CA ILE A 24 -13.36 -19.92 -9.78
C ILE A 24 -12.18 -20.86 -10.06
N ASP A 25 -11.02 -20.28 -10.35
CA ASP A 25 -9.79 -21.04 -10.64
C ASP A 25 -9.29 -21.84 -9.44
N ALA A 26 -9.42 -21.28 -8.23
CA ALA A 26 -8.98 -21.92 -6.99
C ALA A 26 -9.93 -23.00 -6.47
N CYS A 27 -11.15 -23.13 -7.00
CA CYS A 27 -12.15 -24.04 -6.46
C CYS A 27 -12.04 -25.46 -7.05
N PRO A 28 -11.56 -26.46 -6.29
CA PRO A 28 -11.43 -27.84 -6.79
C PRO A 28 -12.79 -28.55 -6.96
N LYS A 29 -13.86 -27.96 -6.42
CA LYS A 29 -15.24 -28.45 -6.54
C LYS A 29 -16.06 -27.67 -7.56
N HIS A 30 -15.45 -26.67 -8.22
CA HIS A 30 -16.09 -25.82 -9.22
C HIS A 30 -17.41 -25.20 -8.73
N CYS A 31 -17.43 -24.76 -7.47
CA CYS A 31 -18.61 -24.16 -6.85
C CYS A 31 -18.85 -22.71 -7.27
N PHE A 32 -17.92 -22.07 -7.97
CA PHE A 32 -18.02 -20.66 -8.33
C PHE A 32 -18.17 -20.47 -9.83
N HIS A 33 -18.99 -19.49 -10.21
CA HIS A 33 -19.19 -19.04 -11.57
C HIS A 33 -19.36 -17.53 -11.62
N TYR A 34 -19.20 -16.94 -12.80
CA TYR A 34 -19.57 -15.53 -13.00
C TYR A 34 -21.09 -15.42 -12.94
N GLY A 35 -21.60 -14.47 -12.17
CA GLY A 35 -23.00 -14.09 -12.23
C GLY A 35 -23.36 -13.47 -13.59
N THR A 36 -24.62 -13.12 -13.75
CA THR A 36 -25.12 -12.52 -15.00
C THR A 36 -25.42 -11.04 -14.87
N ASP A 37 -25.60 -10.54 -13.65
CA ASP A 37 -26.03 -9.18 -13.38
C ASP A 37 -24.85 -8.29 -12.98
N ILE A 38 -24.83 -7.06 -13.49
CA ILE A 38 -23.86 -6.04 -13.08
C ILE A 38 -24.33 -5.45 -11.75
N ASN A 39 -23.49 -5.51 -10.73
CA ASN A 39 -23.78 -4.87 -9.45
C ASN A 39 -23.74 -3.34 -9.63
N PRO A 40 -24.78 -2.59 -9.23
CA PRO A 40 -24.87 -1.15 -9.49
C PRO A 40 -23.91 -0.30 -8.65
N LEU A 41 -23.38 -0.83 -7.55
CA LEU A 41 -22.43 -0.12 -6.67
C LEU A 41 -20.98 -0.35 -7.10
N SER A 42 -20.60 -1.60 -7.39
CA SER A 42 -19.24 -1.91 -7.81
C SER A 42 -19.02 -1.74 -9.32
N GLY A 43 -20.08 -1.74 -10.14
CA GLY A 43 -20.01 -1.70 -11.60
C GLY A 43 -19.47 -2.98 -12.22
N LEU A 44 -19.33 -4.05 -11.44
CA LEU A 44 -18.71 -5.32 -11.84
C LEU A 44 -19.74 -6.46 -11.78
N ILE A 45 -19.43 -7.56 -12.48
CA ILE A 45 -20.21 -8.80 -12.41
C ILE A 45 -19.64 -9.64 -11.25
N PRO A 46 -20.35 -9.74 -10.11
CA PRO A 46 -19.87 -10.53 -8.99
C PRO A 46 -19.90 -12.03 -9.33
N VAL A 47 -19.05 -12.77 -8.64
CA VAL A 47 -19.08 -14.24 -8.71
C VAL A 47 -20.20 -14.78 -7.83
N GLU A 48 -20.84 -15.83 -8.29
CA GLU A 48 -21.87 -16.56 -7.55
C GLU A 48 -21.31 -17.90 -7.06
N VAL A 49 -21.90 -18.44 -6.00
CA VAL A 49 -21.45 -19.69 -5.38
C VAL A 49 -22.60 -20.68 -5.19
N ASP A 50 -22.39 -21.91 -5.65
CA ASP A 50 -23.25 -23.04 -5.36
C ASP A 50 -22.83 -23.69 -4.02
N LEU A 51 -23.65 -23.46 -3.00
CA LEU A 51 -23.38 -23.94 -1.66
C LEU A 51 -23.70 -25.43 -1.49
N ASP A 52 -24.48 -26.05 -2.36
CA ASP A 52 -24.88 -27.46 -2.23
C ASP A 52 -23.70 -28.39 -2.53
N ILE A 53 -22.85 -28.01 -3.48
CA ILE A 53 -21.63 -28.74 -3.83
C ILE A 53 -20.39 -28.31 -3.02
N CYS A 54 -20.49 -27.23 -2.25
CA CYS A 54 -19.38 -26.69 -1.47
C CYS A 54 -19.06 -27.54 -0.23
N ASN A 55 -17.79 -27.95 -0.09
CA ASN A 55 -17.28 -28.71 1.06
C ASN A 55 -16.59 -27.85 2.14
N GLY A 56 -16.58 -26.53 1.99
CA GLY A 56 -15.97 -25.59 2.96
C GLY A 56 -14.46 -25.72 3.12
N CYS A 57 -13.70 -26.06 2.06
CA CYS A 57 -12.24 -26.20 2.14
C CYS A 57 -11.49 -24.87 2.39
N GLY A 58 -12.07 -23.74 2.01
CA GLY A 58 -11.52 -22.41 2.29
C GLY A 58 -10.47 -21.88 1.30
N LEU A 59 -10.08 -22.63 0.27
CA LEU A 59 -9.11 -22.19 -0.74
C LEU A 59 -9.49 -20.87 -1.44
N CYS A 60 -10.79 -20.64 -1.59
CA CYS A 60 -11.33 -19.43 -2.19
C CYS A 60 -11.02 -18.17 -1.34
N PHE A 61 -10.88 -18.28 -0.01
CA PHE A 61 -10.47 -17.18 0.86
C PHE A 61 -9.01 -16.78 0.63
N GLU A 62 -8.12 -17.77 0.52
CA GLU A 62 -6.70 -17.53 0.27
C GLU A 62 -6.44 -16.96 -1.13
N ALA A 63 -7.27 -17.36 -2.10
CA ALA A 63 -7.20 -16.86 -3.47
C ALA A 63 -7.80 -15.45 -3.66
N CYS A 64 -8.60 -14.97 -2.70
CA CYS A 64 -9.30 -13.70 -2.82
C CYS A 64 -8.31 -12.52 -2.67
N PRO A 65 -8.15 -11.68 -3.71
CA PRO A 65 -7.28 -10.50 -3.62
C PRO A 65 -7.93 -9.34 -2.86
N GLU A 66 -9.23 -9.46 -2.56
CA GLU A 66 -10.01 -8.46 -1.83
C GLU A 66 -10.35 -9.00 -0.43
N PRO A 67 -9.87 -8.38 0.66
CA PRO A 67 -10.01 -8.91 2.01
C PRO A 67 -11.46 -9.08 2.49
N PHE A 68 -12.44 -8.43 1.84
CA PHE A 68 -13.83 -8.45 2.26
C PHE A 68 -14.82 -8.97 1.21
N GLY A 69 -14.38 -9.20 -0.03
CA GLY A 69 -15.24 -9.72 -1.11
C GLY A 69 -15.71 -11.15 -0.86
N MET A 70 -14.98 -11.91 -0.04
CA MET A 70 -15.29 -13.30 0.29
C MET A 70 -15.16 -13.55 1.80
N GLN A 71 -16.27 -13.94 2.45
CA GLN A 71 -16.36 -14.11 3.89
C GLN A 71 -16.80 -15.52 4.31
N GLN A 72 -16.49 -15.91 5.54
CA GLN A 72 -16.91 -17.19 6.11
C GLN A 72 -18.31 -17.07 6.75
N MET A 73 -19.24 -17.97 6.40
CA MET A 73 -20.46 -18.17 7.20
C MET A 73 -20.09 -18.83 8.53
N PHE A 74 -20.04 -18.05 9.60
CA PHE A 74 -20.00 -18.59 10.95
C PHE A 74 -21.42 -18.87 11.44
N ASP A 75 -21.62 -20.09 11.96
CA ASP A 75 -22.86 -20.54 12.59
C ASP A 75 -23.32 -19.51 13.64
N SER A 76 -24.53 -19.02 13.47
CA SER A 76 -25.10 -17.84 14.13
C SER A 76 -25.49 -18.03 15.60
N GLN A 77 -24.78 -18.87 16.37
CA GLN A 77 -25.14 -19.10 17.78
C GLN A 77 -24.03 -18.96 18.83
N LYS A 78 -22.78 -18.64 18.49
CA LYS A 78 -21.74 -18.40 19.53
C LYS A 78 -20.74 -17.27 19.28
N GLY A 79 -20.99 -16.35 18.36
CA GLY A 79 -20.00 -15.28 18.08
C GLY A 79 -20.51 -13.92 17.61
N TYR A 80 -21.82 -13.72 17.39
CA TYR A 80 -22.31 -12.49 16.76
C TYR A 80 -23.54 -11.87 17.45
N GLU A 81 -23.76 -12.12 18.74
CA GLU A 81 -24.81 -11.40 19.48
C GLU A 81 -24.32 -10.06 20.06
N ASN A 82 -23.00 -9.82 20.13
CA ASN A 82 -22.43 -8.67 20.83
C ASN A 82 -21.56 -7.74 19.95
N GLY A 83 -21.61 -7.85 18.62
CA GLY A 83 -20.92 -6.90 17.73
C GLY A 83 -19.39 -6.86 17.83
N GLU A 84 -18.75 -7.86 18.45
CA GLU A 84 -17.30 -7.92 18.55
C GLU A 84 -16.72 -8.62 17.31
N VAL A 85 -16.64 -7.87 16.21
CA VAL A 85 -15.72 -8.16 15.10
C VAL A 85 -14.34 -8.42 15.70
N TYR A 86 -13.63 -9.45 15.21
CA TYR A 86 -12.19 -9.69 15.43
C TYR A 86 -11.50 -8.41 15.92
N LYS A 87 -11.21 -8.34 17.23
CA LYS A 87 -10.47 -7.21 17.79
C LYS A 87 -9.00 -7.47 17.43
N PRO A 88 -8.42 -6.79 16.41
CA PRO A 88 -6.97 -6.80 16.27
C PRO A 88 -6.37 -6.41 17.61
N ALA A 89 -5.20 -6.97 17.94
CA ALA A 89 -4.54 -6.71 19.21
C ALA A 89 -4.66 -5.22 19.58
N THR A 90 -5.34 -4.94 20.69
CA THR A 90 -5.72 -3.58 21.14
C THR A 90 -4.52 -2.71 21.53
N ASN A 91 -3.30 -3.19 21.27
CA ASN A 91 -2.15 -2.32 21.07
C ASN A 91 -2.26 -1.62 19.72
N HIS A 92 -3.40 -0.95 19.47
CA HIS A 92 -3.36 0.22 18.62
C HIS A 92 -2.42 1.17 19.34
N ARG A 93 -1.17 1.30 18.87
CA ARG A 93 -0.44 2.53 19.11
C ARG A 93 -1.43 3.62 18.73
N GLU A 94 -1.77 4.47 19.69
CA GLU A 94 -2.63 5.61 19.45
C GLU A 94 -2.04 6.31 18.23
N MET A 95 -2.78 6.27 17.10
CA MET A 95 -2.31 6.90 15.88
C MET A 95 -2.10 8.36 16.24
N LEU A 96 -0.88 8.85 16.02
CA LEU A 96 -0.58 10.26 16.22
C LEU A 96 -1.63 11.04 15.42
N LYS A 97 -2.49 11.78 16.11
CA LYS A 97 -3.46 12.64 15.43
C LYS A 97 -2.65 13.61 14.58
N PRO A 98 -2.85 13.64 13.26
CA PRO A 98 -2.20 14.62 12.41
C PRO A 98 -2.58 16.00 12.95
N HIS A 99 -1.61 16.75 13.42
CA HIS A 99 -1.80 18.15 13.74
C HIS A 99 -1.22 18.95 12.58
N THR A 100 -1.90 20.02 12.20
CA THR A 100 -1.36 20.95 11.21
C THR A 100 -0.12 21.59 11.81
N ILE A 101 1.04 21.36 11.20
CA ILE A 101 2.21 22.21 11.39
C ILE A 101 1.92 23.43 10.52
N PRO A 102 1.60 24.60 11.11
CA PRO A 102 1.30 25.78 10.31
C PRO A 102 2.52 26.14 9.46
N ASP A 103 2.27 26.50 8.20
CA ASP A 103 3.32 26.91 7.27
C ASP A 103 3.99 28.19 7.81
N GLU A 104 5.17 28.06 8.41
CA GLU A 104 5.99 29.22 8.77
C GLU A 104 6.88 29.57 7.59
N ARG A 105 6.65 30.74 6.98
CA ARG A 105 7.57 31.27 5.97
C ARG A 105 8.81 31.82 6.65
N ILE A 106 9.87 31.02 6.68
CA ILE A 106 11.18 31.45 7.13
C ILE A 106 11.81 32.30 6.02
N PRO A 107 12.07 33.61 6.25
CA PRO A 107 12.77 34.43 5.27
C PRO A 107 14.18 33.89 5.08
N LEU A 108 14.54 33.62 3.82
CA LEU A 108 15.90 33.22 3.49
C LEU A 108 16.82 34.44 3.64
N PRO A 109 18.04 34.26 4.16
CA PRO A 109 19.00 35.35 4.21
C PRO A 109 19.33 35.84 2.79
N GLU A 110 19.56 37.15 2.64
CA GLU A 110 20.04 37.70 1.37
C GLU A 110 21.36 37.03 0.99
N MET A 111 21.35 36.35 -0.14
CA MET A 111 22.50 35.65 -0.67
C MET A 111 22.60 35.84 -2.19
N PRO A 112 23.81 35.85 -2.76
CA PRO A 112 24.00 35.93 -4.20
C PRO A 112 23.31 34.74 -4.90
N PRO A 113 22.90 34.90 -6.17
CA PRO A 113 22.27 33.83 -6.94
C PRO A 113 23.11 32.55 -6.94
N LEU A 114 22.50 31.44 -6.56
CA LEU A 114 23.14 30.14 -6.51
C LEU A 114 23.01 29.43 -7.86
N PHE A 115 24.12 29.19 -8.55
CA PHE A 115 24.17 28.34 -9.74
C PHE A 115 24.38 26.88 -9.35
N ILE A 116 23.34 26.08 -9.45
CA ILE A 116 23.34 24.65 -9.10
C ILE A 116 22.65 23.81 -10.16
N LYS A 117 22.95 22.51 -10.14
CA LYS A 117 22.26 21.51 -10.95
C LYS A 117 20.82 21.32 -10.47
N GLY A 118 19.91 20.97 -11.38
CA GLY A 118 18.49 20.76 -11.05
C GLY A 118 18.25 19.67 -10.00
N THR A 119 19.00 18.57 -10.07
CA THR A 119 18.95 17.48 -9.08
C THR A 119 19.37 17.96 -7.68
N TYR A 120 20.36 18.85 -7.60
CA TYR A 120 20.78 19.46 -6.34
C TYR A 120 19.71 20.41 -5.81
N ALA A 121 19.09 21.21 -6.69
CA ALA A 121 17.99 22.09 -6.30
C ALA A 121 16.80 21.31 -5.73
N ALA A 122 16.43 20.19 -6.36
CA ALA A 122 15.36 19.31 -5.88
C ALA A 122 15.70 18.69 -4.50
N ALA A 123 16.94 18.23 -4.31
CA ALA A 123 17.41 17.68 -3.04
C ALA A 123 17.39 18.74 -1.93
N ILE A 124 17.93 19.94 -2.19
CA ILE A 124 17.92 21.06 -1.24
C ILE A 124 16.48 21.46 -0.89
N GLY A 125 15.60 21.56 -1.88
CA GLY A 125 14.19 21.87 -1.67
C GLY A 125 13.49 20.84 -0.77
N ALA A 126 13.73 19.54 -1.00
CA ALA A 126 13.18 18.48 -0.16
C ALA A 126 13.72 18.54 1.28
N LEU A 127 15.01 18.83 1.47
CA LEU A 127 15.61 18.98 2.79
C LEU A 127 15.03 20.19 3.55
N MET A 128 14.84 21.31 2.85
CA MET A 128 14.19 22.52 3.39
C MET A 128 12.72 22.27 3.74
N ALA A 129 12.02 21.42 2.97
CA ALA A 129 10.66 20.97 3.27
C ALA A 129 10.57 19.96 4.44
N GLY A 130 11.69 19.64 5.08
CA GLY A 130 11.71 18.73 6.24
C GLY A 130 11.84 17.25 5.89
N CYS A 131 12.11 16.89 4.62
CA CYS A 131 12.41 15.50 4.27
C CYS A 131 13.69 15.04 4.97
N ARG A 132 13.63 13.90 5.65
CA ARG A 132 14.76 13.28 6.37
C ARG A 132 14.98 11.81 6.03
N HIS A 133 14.18 11.25 5.11
CA HIS A 133 14.26 9.84 4.75
C HIS A 133 14.41 9.71 3.24
N PHE A 134 15.51 9.11 2.80
CA PHE A 134 15.77 8.86 1.39
C PHE A 134 16.03 7.39 1.15
N TYR A 135 15.37 6.86 0.13
CA TYR A 135 15.54 5.50 -0.36
C TYR A 135 15.77 5.59 -1.87
N GLY A 136 16.78 4.90 -2.40
CA GLY A 136 17.01 4.96 -3.84
C GLY A 136 18.02 3.95 -4.35
N TYR A 137 17.88 3.62 -5.63
CA TYR A 137 18.83 2.83 -6.40
C TYR A 137 19.55 3.74 -7.41
N PRO A 138 20.87 3.63 -7.58
CA PRO A 138 21.61 4.48 -8.49
C PRO A 138 21.22 4.22 -9.95
N ILE A 139 20.70 5.26 -10.62
CA ILE A 139 20.39 5.25 -12.05
C ILE A 139 20.74 6.62 -12.65
N THR A 140 21.37 6.64 -13.82
CA THR A 140 21.65 7.90 -14.53
C THR A 140 20.39 8.39 -15.26
N PRO A 141 20.14 9.71 -15.33
CA PRO A 141 20.93 10.85 -14.81
C PRO A 141 20.54 11.32 -13.38
N SER A 142 19.83 10.52 -12.59
CA SER A 142 19.30 10.95 -11.29
C SER A 142 20.26 10.79 -10.10
N THR A 143 21.36 10.07 -10.28
CA THR A 143 22.33 9.71 -9.22
C THR A 143 22.86 10.90 -8.43
N GLU A 144 23.11 12.05 -9.08
CA GLU A 144 23.71 13.20 -8.42
C GLU A 144 22.86 13.77 -7.27
N GLY A 145 21.53 13.74 -7.41
CA GLY A 145 20.62 14.15 -6.34
C GLY A 145 20.70 13.20 -5.14
N ALA A 146 20.75 11.89 -5.41
CA ALA A 146 20.91 10.86 -4.38
C ALA A 146 22.27 10.98 -3.66
N GLU A 147 23.35 11.26 -4.39
CA GLU A 147 24.68 11.50 -3.80
C GLU A 147 24.69 12.70 -2.84
N LEU A 148 23.98 13.77 -3.19
CA LEU A 148 23.86 14.93 -2.31
C LEU A 148 23.08 14.57 -1.03
N MET A 149 21.97 13.84 -1.15
CA MET A 149 21.19 13.37 0.00
C MET A 149 22.04 12.45 0.90
N ALA A 150 22.82 11.54 0.33
CA ALA A 150 23.72 10.66 1.07
C ALA A 150 24.77 11.43 1.90
N LYS A 151 25.24 12.57 1.38
CA LYS A 151 26.22 13.43 2.08
C LYS A 151 25.60 14.30 3.17
N LEU A 152 24.34 14.73 2.98
CA LEU A 152 23.70 15.70 3.87
C LEU A 152 22.86 15.07 4.97
N LEU A 153 22.06 14.03 4.67
CA LEU A 153 21.14 13.42 5.62
C LEU A 153 21.79 12.97 6.94
N PRO A 154 22.97 12.31 6.94
CA PRO A 154 23.63 11.91 8.19
C PRO A 154 24.02 13.08 9.10
N LYS A 155 24.09 14.31 8.55
CA LYS A 155 24.42 15.53 9.31
C LYS A 155 23.18 16.23 9.88
N MET A 156 21.98 15.73 9.58
CA MET A 156 20.70 16.34 9.93
C MET A 156 19.75 15.31 10.59
N ASP A 157 20.32 14.31 11.26
CA ASP A 157 19.60 13.18 11.88
C ASP A 157 18.64 12.47 10.90
N GLY A 158 19.00 12.47 9.61
CA GLY A 158 18.26 11.81 8.55
C GLY A 158 18.84 10.45 8.17
N VAL A 159 18.05 9.68 7.44
CA VAL A 159 18.35 8.33 7.00
C VAL A 159 18.47 8.29 5.48
N PHE A 160 19.62 7.81 5.00
CA PHE A 160 19.83 7.47 3.60
C PHE A 160 20.03 5.96 3.48
N VAL A 161 19.24 5.30 2.63
CA VAL A 161 19.41 3.88 2.31
C VAL A 161 19.56 3.72 0.81
N GLN A 162 20.70 3.18 0.39
CA GLN A 162 20.85 2.69 -0.96
C GLN A 162 20.10 1.35 -1.07
N ALA A 163 18.99 1.35 -1.78
CA ALA A 163 18.21 0.16 -2.05
C ALA A 163 18.93 -0.73 -3.08
N VAL A 164 18.52 -1.99 -3.15
CA VAL A 164 19.03 -2.96 -4.14
C VAL A 164 18.35 -2.84 -5.51
N SER A 165 17.20 -2.17 -5.57
CA SER A 165 16.42 -1.92 -6.79
C SER A 165 15.38 -0.83 -6.55
N GLU A 166 14.77 -0.35 -7.63
CA GLU A 166 13.64 0.59 -7.58
C GLU A 166 12.39 -0.05 -6.97
N VAL A 167 12.19 -1.35 -7.15
CA VAL A 167 11.12 -2.11 -6.49
C VAL A 167 11.32 -2.12 -4.97
N ALA A 168 12.55 -2.35 -4.50
CA ALA A 168 12.86 -2.27 -3.08
C ALA A 168 12.69 -0.84 -2.55
N THR A 169 13.08 0.15 -3.35
CA THR A 169 12.96 1.58 -3.02
C THR A 169 11.52 1.98 -2.70
N VAL A 170 10.57 1.69 -3.59
CA VAL A 170 9.17 2.07 -3.39
C VAL A 170 8.53 1.36 -2.20
N ASN A 171 8.91 0.11 -1.93
CA ASN A 171 8.41 -0.63 -0.76
C ASN A 171 8.99 -0.10 0.57
N MET A 172 10.25 0.35 0.57
CA MET A 172 10.82 1.07 1.72
C MET A 172 10.10 2.40 1.95
N MET A 173 9.79 3.14 0.88
CA MET A 173 9.01 4.37 0.95
C MET A 173 7.59 4.13 1.47
N TYR A 174 6.92 3.06 1.03
CA TYR A 174 5.61 2.66 1.54
C TYR A 174 5.64 2.47 3.07
N GLY A 175 6.64 1.75 3.59
CA GLY A 175 6.82 1.59 5.03
C GLY A 175 7.11 2.91 5.76
N CYS A 176 7.97 3.76 5.20
CA CYS A 176 8.31 5.06 5.79
C CYS A 176 7.11 6.02 5.83
N GLY A 177 6.38 6.15 4.72
CA GLY A 177 5.18 6.97 4.65
C GLY A 177 4.08 6.42 5.56
N GLY A 178 3.92 5.10 5.65
CA GLY A 178 2.98 4.45 6.57
C GLY A 178 3.31 4.66 8.05
N ALA A 179 4.58 4.94 8.37
CA ALA A 179 5.01 5.38 9.71
C ALA A 179 4.77 6.89 9.96
N GLY A 180 4.19 7.62 9.00
CA GLY A 180 3.92 9.05 9.09
C GLY A 180 5.14 9.94 8.84
N LEU A 181 6.21 9.39 8.24
CA LEU A 181 7.47 10.10 8.03
C LEU A 181 7.64 10.52 6.57
N PRO A 182 8.03 11.78 6.30
CA PRO A 182 8.25 12.26 4.94
C PRO A 182 9.47 11.55 4.33
N CYS A 183 9.28 10.97 3.15
CA CYS A 183 10.32 10.31 2.39
C CYS A 183 10.32 10.70 0.92
N MET A 184 11.46 10.51 0.27
CA MET A 184 11.61 10.75 -1.15
C MET A 184 12.56 9.77 -1.82
N THR A 185 12.52 9.77 -3.16
CA THR A 185 13.49 9.09 -4.01
C THR A 185 13.86 9.91 -5.25
N PHE A 186 15.03 9.62 -5.82
CA PHE A 186 15.43 10.03 -7.17
C PHE A 186 15.47 8.80 -8.07
N THR A 187 14.85 8.88 -9.24
CA THR A 187 14.87 7.81 -10.24
C THR A 187 14.85 8.39 -11.66
N SER A 188 14.88 7.52 -12.65
CA SER A 188 14.81 7.82 -14.08
C SER A 188 13.87 6.83 -14.75
N SER A 189 13.32 7.18 -15.91
CA SER A 189 12.27 6.48 -16.66
C SER A 189 12.17 4.94 -16.46
N PRO A 190 13.24 4.13 -16.65
CA PRO A 190 13.18 2.69 -16.42
C PRO A 190 12.88 2.33 -14.96
N GLY A 191 13.54 3.02 -14.03
CA GLY A 191 13.35 2.85 -12.60
C GLY A 191 11.97 3.29 -12.14
N PHE A 192 11.45 4.41 -12.66
CA PHE A 192 10.08 4.85 -12.35
C PHE A 192 9.04 3.81 -12.76
N SER A 193 9.23 3.18 -13.93
CA SER A 193 8.35 2.12 -14.43
C SER A 193 8.31 0.91 -13.49
N LEU A 194 9.46 0.54 -12.90
CA LEU A 194 9.56 -0.54 -11.91
C LEU A 194 8.86 -0.22 -10.59
N MET A 195 8.69 1.07 -10.25
CA MET A 195 8.03 1.50 -9.03
C MET A 195 6.49 1.53 -9.13
N LEU A 196 5.92 1.43 -10.34
CA LEU A 196 4.48 1.68 -10.58
C LEU A 196 3.55 0.79 -9.75
N GLU A 197 3.91 -0.47 -9.52
CA GLU A 197 3.15 -1.36 -8.64
C GLU A 197 3.11 -0.81 -7.20
N GLY A 198 4.26 -0.45 -6.64
CA GLY A 198 4.36 0.13 -5.30
C GLY A 198 3.69 1.50 -5.19
N ILE A 199 3.77 2.33 -6.24
CA ILE A 199 3.08 3.62 -6.31
C ILE A 199 1.56 3.39 -6.27
N SER A 200 1.04 2.40 -7.00
CA SER A 200 -0.38 2.02 -6.97
C SER A 200 -0.82 1.63 -5.54
N TYR A 201 0.00 0.83 -4.84
CA TYR A 201 -0.27 0.50 -3.44
C TYR A 201 -0.23 1.73 -2.52
N MET A 202 0.73 2.65 -2.70
CA MET A 202 0.80 3.89 -1.91
C MET A 202 -0.43 4.77 -2.15
N ILE A 203 -0.88 4.90 -3.40
CA ILE A 203 -2.11 5.64 -3.74
C ILE A 203 -3.33 5.00 -3.08
N GLY A 204 -3.49 3.67 -3.22
CA GLY A 204 -4.64 2.95 -2.64
C GLY A 204 -4.69 2.99 -1.11
N ALA A 205 -3.55 3.16 -0.46
CA ALA A 205 -3.43 3.29 1.00
C ALA A 205 -3.31 4.74 1.49
N GLU A 206 -3.36 5.72 0.59
CA GLU A 206 -3.16 7.15 0.89
C GLU A 206 -1.84 7.45 1.63
N VAL A 207 -0.79 6.71 1.29
CA VAL A 207 0.53 6.81 1.92
C VAL A 207 1.38 7.89 1.22
N PRO A 208 1.93 8.88 1.94
CA PRO A 208 2.71 9.96 1.33
C PRO A 208 4.12 9.50 0.92
N GLY A 209 4.60 10.03 -0.22
CA GLY A 209 5.98 9.90 -0.66
C GLY A 209 6.26 10.71 -1.92
N VAL A 210 7.49 11.21 -2.06
CA VAL A 210 7.88 12.07 -3.20
C VAL A 210 8.80 11.32 -4.16
N PHE A 211 8.41 11.25 -5.43
CA PHE A 211 9.17 10.60 -6.49
C PHE A 211 9.69 11.66 -7.46
N VAL A 212 11.02 11.81 -7.54
CA VAL A 212 11.63 12.69 -8.52
C VAL A 212 12.11 11.86 -9.71
N ASN A 213 11.33 11.89 -10.79
CA ASN A 213 11.66 11.26 -12.06
C ASN A 213 12.46 12.24 -12.94
N ILE A 214 13.73 11.94 -13.18
CA ILE A 214 14.59 12.73 -14.07
C ILE A 214 14.54 12.10 -15.47
N MET A 215 14.06 12.87 -16.46
CA MET A 215 13.95 12.49 -17.87
C MET A 215 15.04 13.15 -18.72
#